data_AF-A0A8S2Y5Q1-F1
#
_entry.id   AF-A0A8S2Y5Q1-F1
#
_cell.length_a   1.000
_cell.length_b   1.000
_cell.length_c   1.000
_cell.angle_alpha   90.00
_cell.angle_beta   90.00
_cell.angle_gamma   90.00
#
_symmetry.space_group_name_H-M   'P 1'
#
loop_
_entity.id
_entity.type
_entity.pdbx_description
1 polymer ?
#
loop_
_entity_poly.entity_id
_entity_poly.type
_entity_poly.pdbx_seq_one_letter_code
_entity_poly.pdbx_strand_id
1 'polypeptide(L)'
;NDDFIQLPMVTSDQIRLARSIRRLFTGNLESKVQSQPLFPGVEKHLLRAQVQRISAGTQLGPLNYFKLPNDDEEQEEVEDGNVELIEDDV
;
A
#
# COMPACT_ATOMS: atom_id res chain seq x y z
N ASN A 1 -17.19 17.98 -10.90
CA ASN A 1 -17.28 16.51 -10.83
C ASN A 1 -16.12 16.01 -10.02
N ASP A 2 -16.38 15.53 -8.81
CA ASP A 2 -15.42 14.81 -7.99
C ASP A 2 -15.43 13.34 -8.43
N ASP A 3 -14.84 13.08 -9.59
CA ASP A 3 -14.74 11.73 -10.14
C ASP A 3 -13.59 10.99 -9.45
N PHE A 4 -13.89 9.83 -8.84
CA PHE A 4 -12.87 8.97 -8.25
C PHE A 4 -12.08 8.26 -9.34
N ILE A 5 -10.75 8.33 -9.25
CA ILE A 5 -9.83 7.72 -10.21
C ILE A 5 -9.06 6.60 -9.53
N GLN A 6 -9.13 5.39 -10.09
CA GLN A 6 -8.31 4.27 -9.64
C GLN A 6 -6.83 4.51 -9.99
N LEU A 7 -5.96 4.41 -9.00
CA LEU A 7 -4.52 4.51 -9.22
C LEU A 7 -3.97 3.23 -9.88
N PRO A 8 -2.98 3.35 -10.79
CA PRO A 8 -2.40 2.19 -11.45
C PRO A 8 -1.62 1.31 -10.46
N MET A 9 -1.41 0.05 -10.81
CA MET A 9 -0.49 -0.82 -10.07
C MET A 9 0.95 -0.28 -10.15
N VAL A 10 1.71 -0.50 -9.08
CA VAL A 10 3.11 -0.06 -8.99
C VAL A 10 4.08 -1.22 -9.10
N THR A 11 5.22 -0.97 -9.73
CA THR A 11 6.32 -1.94 -9.82
C THR A 11 7.24 -1.86 -8.60
N SER A 12 7.99 -2.92 -8.34
CA SER A 12 9.02 -2.95 -7.29
C SER A 12 10.08 -1.85 -7.48
N ASP A 13 10.47 -1.56 -8.72
CA ASP A 13 11.41 -0.48 -9.03
C ASP A 13 10.86 0.91 -8.70
N GLN A 14 9.57 1.16 -8.96
CA GLN A 14 8.92 2.41 -8.55
C GLN A 14 8.93 2.54 -7.02
N ILE A 15 8.60 1.49 -6.28
CA ILE A 15 8.65 1.49 -4.80
C ILE A 15 10.07 1.78 -4.31
N ARG A 16 11.07 1.12 -4.90
CA ARG A 16 12.48 1.30 -4.55
C ARG A 16 12.94 2.73 -4.77
N LEU A 17 12.69 3.29 -5.95
CA LEU A 17 13.11 4.65 -6.32
C LEU A 17 12.34 5.73 -5.56
N ALA A 18 11.05 5.49 -5.24
CA ALA A 18 10.24 6.40 -4.42
C ALA A 18 10.85 6.68 -3.04
N ARG A 19 11.67 5.77 -2.51
CA ARG A 19 12.40 5.96 -1.23
C ARG A 19 13.41 7.10 -1.28
N SER A 20 13.96 7.40 -2.45
CA SER A 20 14.97 8.44 -2.66
C SER A 20 14.37 9.78 -3.08
N ILE A 21 13.04 9.88 -3.18
CA ILE A 21 12.34 11.08 -3.65
C ILE A 21 11.71 11.80 -2.48
N ARG A 22 12.11 13.07 -2.24
CA ARG A 22 11.50 13.96 -1.26
C ARG A 22 10.96 15.21 -1.96
N ARG A 23 9.67 15.23 -2.24
CA ARG A 23 8.99 16.29 -2.98
C ARG A 23 7.54 16.42 -2.52
N LEU A 24 6.97 17.61 -2.69
CA LEU A 24 5.53 17.82 -2.56
C LEU A 24 4.83 17.40 -3.86
N PHE A 25 3.62 16.87 -3.72
CA PHE A 25 2.75 16.56 -4.85
C PHE A 25 2.20 17.84 -5.48
N THR A 26 2.04 17.85 -6.79
CA THR A 26 1.51 19.00 -7.53
C THR A 26 -0.02 19.01 -7.56
N GLY A 27 -0.66 17.88 -7.28
CA GLY A 27 -2.11 17.70 -7.38
C GLY A 27 -2.58 17.35 -8.80
N ASN A 28 -1.65 17.25 -9.76
CA ASN A 28 -1.93 16.78 -11.11
C ASN A 28 -1.33 15.38 -11.31
N LEU A 29 -2.21 14.38 -11.45
CA LEU A 29 -1.84 12.97 -11.58
C LEU A 29 -0.96 12.65 -12.81
N GLU A 30 -1.02 13.46 -13.86
CA GLU A 30 -0.22 13.31 -15.08
C GLU A 30 1.08 14.14 -15.07
N SER A 31 1.35 14.86 -13.98
CA SER A 31 2.58 15.64 -13.81
C SER A 31 3.81 14.74 -13.80
N LYS A 32 4.89 15.19 -14.45
CA LYS A 32 6.16 14.45 -14.46
C LYS A 32 6.84 14.52 -13.10
N VAL A 33 7.35 13.38 -12.63
CA VAL A 33 8.14 13.32 -11.41
C VAL A 33 9.58 13.72 -11.72
N GLN A 34 9.89 15.00 -11.52
CA GLN A 34 11.25 15.51 -11.63
C GLN A 34 12.05 15.13 -10.38
N SER A 35 12.88 14.09 -10.48
CA SER A 35 13.75 13.61 -9.39
C SER A 35 15.08 13.12 -9.94
N GLN A 36 16.09 13.05 -9.06
CA GLN A 36 17.35 12.37 -9.34
C GLN A 36 17.63 11.39 -8.18
N PRO A 37 17.53 10.06 -8.37
CA PRO A 37 17.36 9.35 -9.65
C PRO A 37 16.00 9.56 -10.32
N LEU A 38 15.96 9.36 -11.65
CA LEU A 38 14.75 9.45 -12.45
C LEU A 38 13.71 8.42 -12.00
N PHE A 39 12.47 8.88 -11.81
CA PHE A 39 11.37 8.02 -11.45
C PHE A 39 10.67 7.47 -12.70
N PRO A 40 10.49 6.13 -12.83
CA PRO A 40 9.83 5.53 -13.97
C PRO A 40 8.31 5.66 -13.84
N GLY A 41 7.78 6.87 -14.09
CA GLY A 41 6.35 7.15 -14.06
C GLY A 41 6.02 8.63 -13.87
N VAL A 42 4.72 8.92 -13.92
CA VAL A 42 4.14 10.23 -13.57
C VAL A 42 3.62 10.23 -12.13
N GLU A 43 3.10 11.37 -11.67
CA GLU A 43 2.72 11.61 -10.29
C GLU A 43 1.77 10.57 -9.69
N LYS A 44 0.79 10.04 -10.46
CA LYS A 44 -0.10 8.97 -9.98
C LYS A 44 0.63 7.69 -9.54
N HIS A 45 1.74 7.35 -10.19
CA HIS A 45 2.55 6.18 -9.82
C HIS A 45 3.37 6.47 -8.57
N LEU A 46 3.91 7.69 -8.44
CA LEU A 46 4.60 8.10 -7.21
C LEU A 46 3.63 8.12 -6.04
N LEU A 47 2.42 8.65 -6.23
CA LEU A 47 1.37 8.66 -5.22
C LEU A 47 1.03 7.24 -4.76
N ARG A 48 0.76 6.31 -5.69
CA ARG A 48 0.50 4.91 -5.35
C ARG A 48 1.67 4.26 -4.62
N ALA A 49 2.90 4.56 -5.02
CA ALA A 49 4.10 4.05 -4.37
C ALA A 49 4.24 4.58 -2.93
N GLN A 50 3.91 5.86 -2.67
CA GLN A 50 3.91 6.39 -1.31
C GLN A 50 2.82 5.76 -0.45
N VAL A 51 1.59 5.60 -0.97
CA VAL A 51 0.51 4.89 -0.26
C VAL A 51 0.96 3.49 0.11
N GLN A 52 1.54 2.71 -0.83
CA GLN A 52 2.02 1.36 -0.54
C GLN A 52 3.07 1.33 0.58
N ARG A 53 4.01 2.28 0.58
CA ARG A 53 5.06 2.37 1.60
C ARG A 53 4.52 2.70 2.98
N ILE A 54 3.56 3.62 3.04
CA ILE A 54 2.89 3.98 4.30
C ILE A 54 2.11 2.77 4.80
N SER A 55 1.23 2.20 3.98
CA SER A 55 0.45 1.00 4.32
C SER A 55 1.34 -0.13 4.85
N ALA A 56 2.41 -0.48 4.14
CA ALA A 56 3.30 -1.56 4.58
C ALA A 56 4.08 -1.26 5.88
N GLY A 57 4.31 0.01 6.21
CA GLY A 57 5.08 0.41 7.39
C GLY A 57 4.23 0.81 8.60
N THR A 58 2.94 1.06 8.41
CA THR A 58 2.06 1.63 9.45
C THR A 58 0.74 0.91 9.63
N GLN A 59 0.45 -0.14 8.86
CA GLN A 59 -0.69 -1.01 9.15
C GLN A 59 -0.34 -1.91 10.34
N LEU A 60 -1.11 -1.77 11.42
CA LEU A 60 -0.91 -2.47 12.69
C LEU A 60 -2.28 -2.98 13.17
N GLY A 61 -2.26 -4.04 13.96
CA GLY A 61 -3.41 -4.56 14.69
C GLY A 61 -3.08 -4.75 16.18
N PRO A 62 -4.09 -4.93 17.03
CA PRO A 62 -3.87 -5.30 18.43
C PRO A 62 -3.09 -6.61 18.53
N LEU A 63 -2.30 -6.75 19.61
CA LEU A 63 -1.59 -7.99 19.90
C LEU A 63 -2.61 -9.14 20.03
N ASN A 64 -2.27 -10.31 19.48
CA ASN A 64 -3.12 -11.50 19.44
C ASN A 64 -4.46 -11.34 18.70
N TYR A 65 -4.66 -10.29 17.90
CA TYR A 65 -5.92 -10.12 17.15
C TYR A 65 -5.97 -10.96 15.86
N PHE A 66 -4.82 -11.23 15.23
CA PHE A 66 -4.73 -12.02 14.00
C PHE A 66 -3.95 -13.31 14.26
N LYS A 67 -4.47 -14.44 13.75
CA LYS A 67 -3.74 -15.70 13.65
C LYS A 67 -3.17 -15.83 12.24
N LEU A 68 -1.91 -16.26 12.13
CA LEU A 68 -1.37 -16.63 10.83
C LEU A 68 -1.91 -18.03 10.49
N PRO A 69 -2.47 -18.26 9.29
CA PRO A 69 -2.86 -19.60 8.88
C PRO A 69 -1.63 -20.52 8.92
N ASN A 70 -1.78 -21.71 9.50
CA ASN A 70 -0.72 -22.71 9.52
C ASN A 70 -0.55 -23.30 8.12
N ASP A 71 0.68 -23.72 7.76
CA ASP A 71 1.00 -24.28 6.42
C ASP A 71 0.17 -25.54 6.05
N ASP A 72 -0.52 -26.16 7.03
CA ASP A 72 -1.34 -27.35 6.86
C ASP A 72 -2.85 -27.05 6.68
N GLU A 73 -3.28 -25.79 6.83
CA GLU A 73 -4.67 -25.37 6.63
C GLU A 73 -4.78 -24.66 5.27
N GLU A 74 -5.14 -25.45 4.24
CA GLU A 74 -5.42 -24.95 2.90
C GLU A 74 -6.41 -23.78 2.95
N GLN A 75 -5.93 -22.65 2.43
CA GLN A 75 -6.60 -21.36 2.25
C GLN A 75 -8.12 -21.49 1.99
N GLU A 76 -8.94 -21.26 3.01
CA GLU A 76 -10.27 -20.72 2.78
C GLU A 76 -10.10 -19.27 2.33
N GLU A 77 -10.68 -18.95 1.17
CA GLU A 77 -10.65 -17.61 0.57
C GLU A 77 -11.08 -16.59 1.62
N VAL A 78 -10.14 -15.73 2.04
CA VAL A 78 -10.46 -14.57 2.87
C VAL A 78 -11.22 -13.55 2.01
N GLU A 79 -12.52 -13.79 1.85
CA GLU A 79 -13.47 -12.74 1.48
C GLU A 79 -13.40 -11.65 2.56
N ASP A 80 -13.19 -10.44 2.08
CA ASP A 80 -13.08 -9.17 2.77
C ASP A 80 -13.87 -9.11 4.11
N GLY A 81 -13.16 -9.19 5.24
CA GLY A 81 -13.64 -8.64 6.52
C GLY A 81 -13.84 -9.57 7.73
N ASN A 82 -13.73 -10.90 7.62
CA ASN A 82 -13.85 -11.75 8.81
C ASN A 82 -12.51 -11.99 9.51
N VAL A 83 -12.20 -11.13 10.47
CA VAL A 83 -11.19 -11.44 11.49
C VAL A 83 -11.93 -12.20 12.59
N GLU A 84 -11.58 -13.48 12.80
CA GLU A 84 -12.07 -14.23 13.96
C GLU A 84 -11.68 -13.48 15.24
N LEU A 85 -12.69 -12.94 15.92
CA LEU A 85 -12.54 -12.32 17.24
C LEU A 85 -12.18 -13.43 18.23
N ILE A 86 -10.96 -13.38 18.78
CA ILE A 86 -10.57 -14.25 19.89
C ILE A 86 -11.27 -13.72 21.14
N GLU A 87 -12.09 -14.56 21.78
CA GLU A 87 -12.62 -14.28 23.12
C GLU A 87 -11.47 -14.38 24.13
N ASP A 88 -11.23 -13.30 24.87
CA ASP A 88 -10.26 -13.28 25.96
C ASP A 88 -10.82 -14.09 27.15
N ASP A 89 -10.31 -15.31 27.35
CA ASP A 89 -10.54 -16.07 28.59
C ASP A 89 -9.82 -15.37 29.76
N VAL A 90 -10.60 -14.75 30.65
CA VAL A 90 -10.18 -14.14 31.94
C VAL A 90 -10.01 -15.19 33.02
#